data_AF-A0A1Y2UG27-F1
#
_entry.id   AF-A0A1Y2UG27-F1
#
_cell.length_a   1.000
_cell.length_b   1.000
_cell.length_c   1.000
_cell.angle_alpha   90.00
_cell.angle_beta   90.00
_cell.angle_gamma   90.00
#
_symmetry.space_group_name_H-M   'P 1'
#
loop_
_entity.id
_entity.type
_entity.pdbx_description
1 polymer ?
#
loop_
_entity_poly.entity_id
_entity_poly.type
_entity_poly.pdbx_seq_one_letter_code
_entity_poly.pdbx_strand_id
1 'polypeptide(L)'
;MKKHEIAQFFMQKGLYRIRSDAEPGIVKFVRAGNFTIKNPEDRSHVVQFTIPFENPSGVKWSLPYSDDLMTYDQNLWQYGMNLPNGIDLKYHFVNEHHFKIWNASDITIDPAQKYGLKIIVTGQTGKFDMVNQTTGDEIVYVNSLQPNDQLVWDDMYCYLNGELCTDSTNLAWMRLAPGWNEFKIYGYNKVDIRFHFRFVYLN
;
A
#
# COMPACT_ATOMS: atom_id res chain seq x y z
N MET A 1 28.75 -24.26 -13.30
CA MET A 1 28.21 -24.14 -11.92
C MET A 1 27.30 -22.92 -11.81
N LYS A 2 27.81 -21.67 -11.84
CA LYS A 2 26.99 -20.43 -11.71
C LYS A 2 25.79 -20.29 -12.66
N LYS A 3 25.90 -20.74 -13.91
CA LYS A 3 24.75 -20.73 -14.86
C LYS A 3 23.57 -21.56 -14.38
N HIS A 4 23.85 -22.72 -13.77
CA HIS A 4 22.83 -23.63 -13.29
C HIS A 4 22.14 -23.05 -12.04
N GLU A 5 22.87 -22.40 -11.15
CA GLU A 5 22.31 -21.71 -9.99
C GLU A 5 21.38 -20.56 -10.39
N ILE A 6 21.78 -19.73 -11.37
CA ILE A 6 20.93 -18.65 -11.90
C ILE A 6 19.66 -19.22 -12.53
N ALA A 7 19.79 -20.30 -13.32
CA ALA A 7 18.64 -20.99 -13.89
C ALA A 7 17.73 -21.57 -12.79
N GLN A 8 18.30 -22.22 -11.78
CA GLN A 8 17.55 -22.80 -10.67
C GLN A 8 16.82 -21.73 -9.86
N PHE A 9 17.38 -20.54 -9.68
CA PHE A 9 16.73 -19.46 -8.96
C PHE A 9 15.54 -18.86 -9.72
N PHE A 10 15.72 -18.51 -11.00
CA PHE A 10 14.71 -17.79 -11.78
C PHE A 10 13.72 -18.70 -12.53
N MET A 11 14.09 -19.94 -12.89
CA MET A 11 13.20 -20.85 -13.63
C MET A 11 12.15 -21.54 -12.74
N GLN A 12 12.13 -21.28 -11.43
CA GLN A 12 11.07 -21.73 -10.52
C GLN A 12 9.72 -21.03 -10.77
N LYS A 13 9.67 -20.00 -11.64
CA LYS A 13 8.47 -19.23 -12.04
C LYS A 13 7.68 -18.63 -10.85
N GLY A 14 8.37 -18.42 -9.73
CA GLY A 14 7.82 -17.73 -8.56
C GLY A 14 7.57 -16.24 -8.83
N LEU A 15 6.84 -15.60 -7.92
CA LEU A 15 6.71 -14.15 -7.90
C LEU A 15 7.92 -13.56 -7.16
N TYR A 16 8.69 -12.72 -7.85
CA TYR A 16 9.85 -12.05 -7.30
C TYR A 16 9.53 -10.59 -7.02
N ARG A 17 9.95 -10.09 -5.87
CA ARG A 17 9.94 -8.64 -5.59
C ARG A 17 11.29 -8.07 -6.03
N ILE A 18 11.29 -7.23 -7.05
CA ILE A 18 12.49 -6.56 -7.57
C ILE A 18 12.50 -5.08 -7.24
N ARG A 19 13.70 -4.52 -7.09
CA ARG A 19 13.99 -3.09 -7.00
C ARG A 19 15.29 -2.82 -7.77
N SER A 20 15.44 -1.60 -8.28
CA SER A 20 16.68 -1.15 -8.91
C SER A 20 17.31 -0.02 -8.09
N ASP A 21 18.58 0.24 -8.35
CA ASP A 21 19.30 1.42 -7.88
C ASP A 21 18.76 2.73 -8.47
N ALA A 22 18.17 2.68 -9.67
CA ALA A 22 17.50 3.82 -10.30
C ALA A 22 16.19 4.22 -9.58
N GLU A 23 15.46 3.25 -9.01
CA GLU A 23 14.19 3.47 -8.29
C GLU A 23 14.22 2.74 -6.92
N PRO A 24 15.08 3.15 -5.97
CA PRO A 24 15.31 2.41 -4.72
C PRO A 24 14.08 2.33 -3.79
N GLY A 25 13.18 3.32 -3.86
CA GLY A 25 11.96 3.44 -3.07
C GLY A 25 10.73 2.78 -3.73
N ILE A 26 10.90 2.15 -4.89
CA ILE A 26 9.81 1.52 -5.64
C ILE A 26 10.09 0.02 -5.82
N VAL A 27 9.05 -0.79 -5.63
CA VAL A 27 9.09 -2.25 -5.80
C VAL A 27 8.13 -2.71 -6.88
N LYS A 28 8.54 -3.76 -7.60
CA LYS A 28 7.73 -4.42 -8.63
C LYS A 28 7.65 -5.90 -8.30
N PHE A 29 6.47 -6.48 -8.40
CA PHE A 29 6.28 -7.92 -8.29
C PHE A 29 6.26 -8.50 -9.70
N VAL A 30 7.26 -9.31 -10.04
CA VAL A 30 7.49 -9.79 -11.40
C VAL A 30 7.67 -11.31 -11.45
N ARG A 31 7.45 -11.89 -12.61
CA ARG A 31 7.81 -13.29 -12.92
C ARG A 31 8.91 -13.29 -13.96
N ALA A 32 9.92 -14.13 -13.75
CA ALA A 32 10.93 -14.35 -14.76
C ALA A 32 10.31 -15.09 -15.95
N GLY A 33 10.44 -14.52 -17.14
CA GLY A 33 10.13 -15.19 -18.38
C GLY A 33 11.22 -16.19 -18.78
N ASN A 34 11.06 -16.81 -19.93
CA ASN A 34 12.07 -17.75 -20.43
C ASN A 34 13.35 -17.00 -20.83
N PHE A 35 14.50 -17.54 -20.43
CA PHE A 35 15.82 -17.01 -20.80
C PHE A 35 16.81 -18.14 -21.07
N THR A 36 17.91 -17.84 -21.73
CA THR A 36 18.98 -18.80 -22.02
C THR A 36 20.34 -18.14 -21.88
N ILE A 37 21.30 -18.82 -21.24
CA ILE A 37 22.66 -18.31 -21.03
C ILE A 37 23.64 -19.04 -21.97
N LYS A 38 23.82 -18.51 -23.19
CA LYS A 38 24.74 -19.08 -24.20
C LYS A 38 26.12 -18.41 -24.12
N ASN A 39 27.20 -19.19 -24.27
CA ASN A 39 28.53 -18.59 -24.39
C ASN A 39 28.68 -17.93 -25.77
N PRO A 40 29.29 -16.74 -25.85
CA PRO A 40 29.55 -16.09 -27.14
C PRO A 40 30.59 -16.86 -27.97
N GLU A 41 31.60 -17.45 -27.31
CA GLU A 41 32.66 -18.23 -27.94
C GLU A 41 33.07 -19.42 -27.05
N ASP A 42 33.69 -20.43 -27.66
CA ASP A 42 34.27 -21.56 -26.93
C ASP A 42 35.36 -21.09 -25.98
N ARG A 43 35.31 -21.55 -24.72
CA ARG A 43 36.19 -21.15 -23.61
C ARG A 43 36.03 -19.71 -23.10
N SER A 44 34.99 -18.97 -23.51
CA SER A 44 34.70 -17.69 -22.85
C SER A 44 34.35 -17.88 -21.38
N HIS A 45 34.99 -17.09 -20.51
CA HIS A 45 34.71 -17.03 -19.09
C HIS A 45 33.68 -15.95 -18.72
N VAL A 46 33.28 -15.11 -19.69
CA VAL A 46 32.33 -14.01 -19.51
C VAL A 46 31.14 -14.20 -20.46
N VAL A 47 29.93 -14.01 -19.94
CA VAL A 47 28.69 -14.12 -20.69
C VAL A 47 27.74 -13.00 -20.32
N GLN A 48 27.17 -12.34 -21.32
CA GLN A 48 26.03 -11.46 -21.15
C GLN A 48 24.74 -12.25 -21.41
N PHE A 49 23.74 -12.02 -20.58
CA PHE A 49 22.42 -12.64 -20.72
C PHE A 49 21.34 -11.66 -20.27
N THR A 50 20.14 -11.85 -20.79
CA THR A 50 18.98 -11.02 -20.47
C THR A 50 17.88 -11.92 -19.92
N ILE A 51 17.29 -11.51 -18.81
CA ILE A 51 16.11 -12.16 -18.25
C ILE A 51 14.93 -11.21 -18.43
N PRO A 52 13.92 -11.55 -19.24
CA PRO A 52 12.70 -10.77 -19.30
C PRO A 52 11.93 -10.95 -17.99
N PHE A 53 11.45 -9.85 -17.41
CA PHE A 53 10.59 -9.87 -16.23
C PHE A 53 9.22 -9.31 -16.60
N GLU A 54 8.20 -10.13 -16.43
CA GLU A 54 6.81 -9.74 -16.65
C GLU A 54 6.19 -9.29 -15.33
N ASN A 55 5.54 -8.13 -15.32
CA ASN A 55 4.80 -7.63 -14.16
C ASN A 55 3.31 -8.00 -14.33
N PRO A 56 2.82 -9.09 -13.71
CA PRO A 56 1.44 -9.52 -13.87
C PRO A 56 0.42 -8.51 -13.32
N SER A 57 0.82 -7.66 -12.38
CA SER A 57 -0.07 -6.66 -11.79
C SER A 57 -0.24 -5.39 -12.62
N GLY A 58 0.70 -5.14 -13.56
CA GLY A 58 0.74 -3.91 -14.33
C GLY A 58 1.10 -2.64 -13.54
N VAL A 59 1.34 -2.72 -12.22
CA VAL A 59 1.62 -1.56 -11.36
C VAL A 59 2.91 -1.76 -10.55
N LYS A 60 3.44 -0.66 -10.03
CA LYS A 60 4.57 -0.61 -9.09
C LYS A 60 4.04 -0.14 -7.73
N TRP A 61 4.76 -0.42 -6.65
CA TRP A 61 4.38 0.03 -5.32
C TRP A 61 5.51 0.79 -4.65
N SER A 62 5.18 1.67 -3.72
CA SER A 62 6.17 2.17 -2.77
C SER A 62 6.74 1.02 -1.93
N LEU A 63 8.05 1.07 -1.69
CA LEU A 63 8.69 0.20 -0.71
C LEU A 63 8.16 0.46 0.71
N PRO A 64 8.19 1.72 1.21
CA PRO A 64 7.58 2.06 2.50
C PRO A 64 6.04 2.10 2.41
N TYR A 65 5.42 2.01 3.57
CA TYR A 65 4.00 2.32 3.76
C TYR A 65 3.81 3.82 4.06
N SER A 66 2.57 4.29 3.89
CA SER A 66 2.18 5.68 4.12
C SER A 66 2.55 6.21 5.50
N ASP A 67 2.45 5.36 6.51
CA ASP A 67 2.65 5.64 7.93
C ASP A 67 4.06 5.31 8.44
N ASP A 68 4.98 4.94 7.56
CA ASP A 68 6.41 4.87 7.87
C ASP A 68 6.98 6.28 8.00
N LEU A 69 7.97 6.45 8.89
CA LEU A 69 8.59 7.76 9.13
C LEU A 69 9.20 8.32 7.85
N MET A 70 8.71 9.48 7.41
CA MET A 70 9.22 10.22 6.25
C MET A 70 10.48 11.01 6.58
N THR A 71 11.54 10.31 6.99
CA THR A 71 12.84 10.92 7.30
C THR A 71 13.85 10.65 6.18
N TYR A 72 14.71 11.64 5.93
CA TYR A 72 15.75 11.56 4.88
C TYR A 72 16.74 10.41 5.15
N ASP A 73 17.03 10.13 6.42
CA ASP A 73 18.03 9.15 6.84
C ASP A 73 17.69 7.70 6.47
N GLN A 74 16.40 7.39 6.25
CA GLN A 74 15.99 6.02 5.93
C GLN A 74 16.19 5.66 4.45
N ASN A 75 16.46 6.64 3.56
CA ASN A 75 16.55 6.43 2.11
C ASN A 75 15.37 5.64 1.50
N LEU A 76 14.20 5.66 2.15
CA LEU A 76 12.99 4.95 1.71
C LEU A 76 12.19 5.76 0.67
N TRP A 77 12.39 7.07 0.67
CA TRP A 77 11.65 8.03 -0.13
C TRP A 77 12.57 8.66 -1.18
N GLN A 78 12.08 8.80 -2.41
CA GLN A 78 12.85 9.34 -3.53
C GLN A 78 12.06 10.39 -4.31
N TYR A 79 12.77 11.18 -5.11
CA TYR A 79 12.15 12.01 -6.14
C TYR A 79 11.36 11.16 -7.13
N GLY A 80 10.25 11.71 -7.63
CA GLY A 80 9.36 11.03 -8.58
C GLY A 80 8.27 10.16 -7.93
N MET A 81 8.13 10.17 -6.59
CA MET A 81 7.07 9.45 -5.87
C MET A 81 5.79 10.27 -5.65
N ASN A 82 5.61 11.39 -6.37
CA ASN A 82 4.50 12.35 -6.19
C ASN A 82 4.33 12.86 -4.75
N LEU A 83 5.43 12.96 -3.99
CA LEU A 83 5.42 13.52 -2.64
C LEU A 83 5.55 15.05 -2.71
N PRO A 84 4.71 15.80 -1.97
CA PRO A 84 4.81 17.24 -1.91
C PRO A 84 6.07 17.68 -1.17
N ASN A 85 6.78 18.66 -1.73
CA ASN A 85 7.97 19.22 -1.09
C ASN A 85 7.58 20.14 0.07
N GLY A 86 8.28 20.01 1.20
CA GLY A 86 8.14 20.91 2.34
C GLY A 86 6.84 20.78 3.13
N ILE A 87 6.08 19.69 2.93
CA ILE A 87 4.87 19.38 3.69
C ILE A 87 5.11 18.10 4.49
N ASP A 88 4.86 18.16 5.79
CA ASP A 88 4.84 16.98 6.67
C ASP A 88 3.53 16.21 6.46
N LEU A 89 3.63 15.00 5.92
CA LEU A 89 2.48 14.15 5.66
C LEU A 89 2.18 13.30 6.88
N LYS A 90 0.93 13.33 7.33
CA LYS A 90 0.44 12.53 8.45
C LYS A 90 -0.57 11.53 7.97
N TYR A 91 -0.49 10.33 8.53
CA TYR A 91 -1.42 9.23 8.30
C TYR A 91 -1.90 8.62 9.62
N HIS A 92 -1.58 9.26 10.75
CA HIS A 92 -2.03 8.91 12.09
C HIS A 92 -2.57 10.18 12.75
N PHE A 93 -3.80 10.10 13.27
CA PHE A 93 -4.54 11.24 13.80
C PHE A 93 -5.16 10.85 15.13
N VAL A 94 -4.97 11.70 16.14
CA VAL A 94 -5.43 11.45 17.51
C VAL A 94 -6.36 12.57 17.95
N ASN A 95 -7.62 12.23 18.21
CA ASN A 95 -8.70 13.15 18.57
C ASN A 95 -9.01 14.23 17.51
N GLU A 96 -8.69 13.97 16.24
CA GLU A 96 -9.00 14.86 15.12
C GLU A 96 -10.22 14.33 14.35
N HIS A 97 -11.27 15.15 14.23
CA HIS A 97 -12.50 14.78 13.55
C HIS A 97 -12.58 15.30 12.10
N HIS A 98 -11.65 16.18 11.73
CA HIS A 98 -11.47 16.69 10.38
C HIS A 98 -9.99 16.70 10.10
N PHE A 99 -9.57 15.98 9.07
CA PHE A 99 -8.16 15.90 8.67
C PHE A 99 -8.07 15.57 7.19
N LYS A 100 -6.86 15.59 6.65
CA LYS A 100 -6.60 15.24 5.26
C LYS A 100 -5.38 14.35 5.15
N ILE A 101 -5.41 13.41 4.21
CA ILE A 101 -4.26 12.56 3.87
C ILE A 101 -3.91 12.74 2.39
N TRP A 102 -2.64 12.56 2.07
CA TRP A 102 -2.14 12.62 0.70
C TRP A 102 -1.99 11.22 0.12
N ASN A 103 -2.66 10.92 -0.99
CA ASN A 103 -2.40 9.72 -1.76
C ASN A 103 -1.39 10.04 -2.87
N ALA A 104 -0.14 9.60 -2.70
CA ALA A 104 0.92 9.84 -3.68
C ALA A 104 0.90 8.87 -4.88
N SER A 105 -0.13 8.03 -4.99
CA SER A 105 -0.29 7.10 -6.10
C SER A 105 -0.65 7.82 -7.40
N ASP A 106 -0.31 7.21 -8.53
CA ASP A 106 -0.77 7.67 -9.85
C ASP A 106 -2.26 7.37 -10.08
N ILE A 107 -2.82 6.44 -9.29
CA ILE A 107 -4.18 5.95 -9.39
C ILE A 107 -4.92 6.04 -8.06
N THR A 108 -6.25 5.96 -8.12
CA THR A 108 -7.09 5.80 -6.93
C THR A 108 -6.74 4.49 -6.22
N ILE A 109 -6.49 4.55 -4.91
CA ILE A 109 -6.42 3.34 -4.09
C ILE A 109 -7.85 2.87 -3.87
N ASP A 110 -8.22 1.82 -4.61
CA ASP A 110 -9.52 1.18 -4.51
C ASP A 110 -9.37 -0.21 -3.86
N PRO A 111 -9.96 -0.44 -2.67
CA PRO A 111 -10.04 -1.75 -2.03
C PRO A 111 -10.50 -2.90 -2.92
N ALA A 112 -11.34 -2.64 -3.93
CA ALA A 112 -11.77 -3.66 -4.88
C ALA A 112 -10.61 -4.28 -5.69
N GLN A 113 -9.50 -3.54 -5.83
CA GLN A 113 -8.29 -3.98 -6.52
C GLN A 113 -7.27 -4.66 -5.58
N LYS A 114 -7.58 -4.78 -4.28
CA LYS A 114 -6.74 -5.43 -3.25
C LYS A 114 -5.35 -4.82 -3.15
N TYR A 115 -5.29 -3.49 -3.14
CA TYR A 115 -4.04 -2.76 -2.93
C TYR A 115 -3.57 -2.74 -1.47
N GLY A 116 -4.38 -3.27 -0.54
CA GLY A 116 -4.02 -3.42 0.87
C GLY A 116 -4.14 -2.11 1.63
N LEU A 117 -5.26 -1.41 1.46
CA LEU A 117 -5.59 -0.24 2.27
C LEU A 117 -6.12 -0.68 3.62
N LYS A 118 -5.45 -0.29 4.70
CA LYS A 118 -5.93 -0.49 6.07
C LYS A 118 -6.26 0.82 6.74
N ILE A 119 -7.45 0.89 7.32
CA ILE A 119 -7.91 1.98 8.19
C ILE A 119 -8.13 1.38 9.56
N ILE A 120 -7.30 1.77 10.52
CA ILE A 120 -7.29 1.24 11.88
C ILE A 120 -7.87 2.32 12.79
N VAL A 121 -8.89 1.96 13.57
CA VAL A 121 -9.59 2.85 14.48
C VAL A 121 -9.52 2.25 15.89
N THR A 122 -9.05 3.02 16.86
CA THR A 122 -8.97 2.63 18.28
C THR A 122 -9.41 3.79 19.18
N GLY A 123 -9.68 3.50 20.46
CA GLY A 123 -10.04 4.52 21.46
C GLY A 123 -11.47 5.07 21.31
N GLN A 124 -12.17 4.72 20.22
CA GLN A 124 -13.55 5.11 19.94
C GLN A 124 -14.53 4.38 20.85
N THR A 125 -15.55 5.09 21.30
CA THR A 125 -16.71 4.51 21.97
C THR A 125 -17.97 4.73 21.14
N GLY A 126 -18.96 3.86 21.26
CA GLY A 126 -20.21 4.03 20.50
C GLY A 126 -20.05 3.72 19.01
N LYS A 127 -20.92 4.32 18.19
CA LYS A 127 -20.89 4.11 16.73
C LYS A 127 -19.70 4.81 16.09
N PHE A 128 -19.30 4.32 14.93
CA PHE A 128 -18.26 4.96 14.11
C PHE A 128 -18.78 5.24 12.72
N ASP A 129 -18.50 6.44 12.23
CA ASP A 129 -18.89 6.91 10.91
C ASP A 129 -17.81 7.87 10.41
N MET A 130 -17.29 7.59 9.22
CA MET A 130 -16.28 8.41 8.57
C MET A 130 -16.58 8.55 7.08
N VAL A 131 -16.48 9.79 6.60
CA VAL A 131 -16.67 10.16 5.19
C VAL A 131 -15.37 10.70 4.61
N ASN A 132 -14.99 10.20 3.44
CA ASN A 132 -14.05 10.88 2.54
C ASN A 132 -14.84 11.88 1.70
N GLN A 133 -14.73 13.17 2.03
CA GLN A 133 -15.43 14.24 1.34
C GLN A 133 -14.95 14.43 -0.11
N THR A 134 -13.76 13.93 -0.45
CA THR A 134 -13.18 14.02 -1.79
C THR A 134 -13.78 12.98 -2.74
N THR A 135 -13.96 11.73 -2.31
CA THR A 135 -14.57 10.67 -3.15
C THR A 135 -16.08 10.54 -2.94
N GLY A 136 -16.61 11.05 -1.83
CA GLY A 136 -17.99 10.85 -1.39
C GLY A 136 -18.23 9.50 -0.74
N ASP A 137 -17.18 8.70 -0.51
CA ASP A 137 -17.31 7.39 0.13
C ASP A 137 -17.52 7.54 1.65
N GLU A 138 -18.41 6.72 2.21
CA GLU A 138 -18.78 6.71 3.61
C GLU A 138 -18.63 5.28 4.16
N ILE A 139 -17.93 5.13 5.29
CA ILE A 139 -17.87 3.86 6.02
C ILE A 139 -18.51 4.03 7.39
N VAL A 140 -19.38 3.09 7.74
CA VAL A 140 -20.13 3.12 9.00
C VAL A 140 -20.00 1.78 9.69
N TYR A 141 -19.75 1.80 11.00
CA TYR A 141 -19.92 0.67 11.90
C TYR A 141 -21.12 0.91 12.81
N VAL A 142 -22.12 0.02 12.72
CA VAL A 142 -23.45 0.30 13.30
C VAL A 142 -23.57 -0.07 14.77
N ASN A 143 -22.72 -0.97 15.26
CA ASN A 143 -22.70 -1.41 16.65
C ASN A 143 -21.89 -0.42 17.53
N SER A 144 -21.99 -0.60 18.85
CA SER A 144 -21.28 0.24 19.80
C SER A 144 -19.90 -0.34 20.13
N LEU A 145 -18.84 0.41 19.80
CA LEU A 145 -17.47 0.13 20.22
C LEU A 145 -17.27 0.44 21.71
N GLN A 146 -16.35 -0.31 22.30
CA GLN A 146 -15.79 -0.09 23.64
C GLN A 146 -14.42 0.60 23.55
N PRO A 147 -13.95 1.27 24.62
CA PRO A 147 -12.71 2.05 24.58
C PRO A 147 -11.45 1.27 24.14
N ASN A 148 -11.41 -0.04 24.38
CA ASN A 148 -10.27 -0.91 24.07
C ASN A 148 -10.46 -1.69 22.76
N ASP A 149 -11.57 -1.49 22.06
CA ASP A 149 -11.81 -2.16 20.79
C ASP A 149 -10.89 -1.59 19.70
N GLN A 150 -10.43 -2.49 18.84
CA GLN A 150 -9.75 -2.16 17.60
C GLN A 150 -10.65 -2.54 16.43
N LEU A 151 -11.08 -1.52 15.70
CA LEU A 151 -11.86 -1.68 14.48
C LEU A 151 -10.94 -1.45 13.28
N VAL A 152 -10.90 -2.39 12.34
CA VAL A 152 -10.00 -2.34 11.17
C VAL A 152 -10.81 -2.58 9.91
N TRP A 153 -10.81 -1.60 9.00
CA TRP A 153 -11.13 -1.89 7.60
C TRP A 153 -9.83 -2.32 6.91
N ASP A 154 -9.80 -3.55 6.40
CA ASP A 154 -8.74 -4.11 5.57
C ASP A 154 -9.31 -4.38 4.19
N ASP A 155 -8.97 -3.50 3.25
CA ASP A 155 -9.64 -3.35 1.96
C ASP A 155 -11.19 -3.28 2.14
N MET A 156 -11.92 -4.27 1.63
CA MET A 156 -13.39 -4.29 1.62
C MET A 156 -13.99 -4.91 2.88
N TYR A 157 -13.16 -5.46 3.77
CA TYR A 157 -13.62 -6.21 4.94
C TYR A 157 -13.38 -5.43 6.22
N CYS A 158 -14.30 -5.56 7.16
CA CYS A 158 -14.18 -4.94 8.48
C CYS A 158 -13.94 -6.02 9.53
N TYR A 159 -13.04 -5.75 10.47
CA TYR A 159 -12.67 -6.62 11.57
C TYR A 159 -12.75 -5.88 12.89
N LEU A 160 -13.37 -6.50 13.90
CA LEU A 160 -13.38 -6.02 15.27
C LEU A 160 -12.51 -6.96 16.11
N ASN A 161 -11.44 -6.44 16.70
CA ASN A 161 -10.51 -7.21 17.52
C ASN A 161 -9.96 -8.48 16.81
N GLY A 162 -9.84 -8.42 15.48
CA GLY A 162 -9.37 -9.52 14.63
C GLY A 162 -10.47 -10.45 14.09
N GLU A 163 -11.70 -10.35 14.59
CA GLU A 163 -12.85 -11.14 14.11
C GLU A 163 -13.60 -10.39 13.00
N LEU A 164 -14.04 -11.12 11.97
CA LEU A 164 -14.76 -10.51 10.84
C LEU A 164 -16.10 -9.92 11.30
N CYS A 165 -16.33 -8.65 11.00
CA CYS A 165 -17.54 -7.93 11.38
C CYS A 165 -18.13 -7.08 10.23
N THR A 166 -17.83 -7.40 8.97
CA THR A 166 -18.35 -6.68 7.79
C THR A 166 -19.88 -6.56 7.80
N ASP A 167 -20.61 -7.57 8.27
CA ASP A 167 -22.08 -7.55 8.36
C ASP A 167 -22.61 -6.51 9.35
N SER A 168 -21.75 -5.97 10.22
CA SER A 168 -22.05 -4.87 11.14
C SER A 168 -21.65 -3.50 10.59
N THR A 169 -21.54 -3.37 9.26
CA THR A 169 -21.21 -2.12 8.56
C THR A 169 -22.28 -1.74 7.54
N ASN A 170 -22.14 -0.59 6.89
CA ASN A 170 -22.93 -0.22 5.71
C ASN A 170 -22.53 -0.98 4.42
N LEU A 171 -21.66 -2.00 4.50
CA LEU A 171 -21.14 -2.79 3.37
C LEU A 171 -20.42 -1.95 2.29
N ALA A 172 -19.99 -0.75 2.65
CA ALA A 172 -19.19 0.13 1.80
C ALA A 172 -17.71 0.07 2.19
N TRP A 173 -16.85 0.55 1.29
CA TRP A 173 -15.41 0.66 1.50
C TRP A 173 -14.90 2.03 1.10
N MET A 174 -13.74 2.38 1.63
CA MET A 174 -13.15 3.70 1.46
C MET A 174 -12.16 3.70 0.30
N ARG A 175 -12.32 4.59 -0.68
CA ARG A 175 -11.30 4.81 -1.72
C ARG A 175 -10.52 6.08 -1.44
N LEU A 176 -9.28 6.13 -1.94
CA LEU A 176 -8.43 7.33 -1.87
C LEU A 176 -8.11 7.81 -3.28
N ALA A 177 -8.66 8.96 -3.69
CA ALA A 177 -8.30 9.60 -4.95
C ALA A 177 -6.82 10.03 -4.95
N PRO A 178 -6.12 10.14 -6.09
CA PRO A 178 -4.79 10.75 -6.11
C PRO A 178 -4.80 12.17 -5.50
N GLY A 179 -3.78 12.50 -4.71
CA GLY A 179 -3.66 13.79 -4.03
C GLY A 179 -4.37 13.87 -2.68
N TRP A 180 -4.85 15.07 -2.32
CA TRP A 180 -5.49 15.31 -1.03
C TRP A 180 -6.87 14.67 -0.95
N ASN A 181 -7.09 13.87 0.10
CA ASN A 181 -8.39 13.35 0.48
C ASN A 181 -8.78 13.93 1.84
N GLU A 182 -9.93 14.60 1.90
CA GLU A 182 -10.45 15.24 3.11
C GLU A 182 -11.41 14.30 3.83
N PHE A 183 -11.16 14.10 5.12
CA PHE A 183 -11.92 13.18 5.96
C PHE A 183 -12.66 13.91 7.05
N LYS A 184 -13.88 13.44 7.31
CA LYS A 184 -14.71 13.86 8.43
C LYS A 184 -15.21 12.65 9.19
N ILE A 185 -14.99 12.65 10.50
CA ILE A 185 -15.57 11.67 11.43
C ILE A 185 -16.81 12.30 12.07
N TYR A 186 -17.91 11.56 12.12
CA TYR A 186 -19.10 11.97 12.85
C TYR A 186 -19.08 11.41 14.28
N GLY A 187 -19.36 12.28 15.25
CA GLY A 187 -19.35 11.97 16.68
C GLY A 187 -18.53 12.97 17.48
N TYR A 188 -18.48 12.76 18.80
CA TYR A 188 -17.73 13.61 19.75
C TYR A 188 -16.79 12.79 20.65
N ASN A 189 -16.52 11.55 20.26
CA ASN A 189 -15.76 10.61 21.07
C ASN A 189 -14.27 10.75 20.77
N LYS A 190 -13.44 10.35 21.74
CA LYS A 190 -12.01 10.23 21.48
C LYS A 190 -11.80 9.16 20.42
N VAL A 191 -10.92 9.43 19.46
CA VAL A 191 -10.68 8.52 18.34
C VAL A 191 -9.22 8.62 17.93
N ASP A 192 -8.60 7.47 17.72
CA ASP A 192 -7.26 7.33 17.16
C ASP A 192 -7.41 6.58 15.83
N ILE A 193 -7.05 7.24 14.73
CA ILE A 193 -7.16 6.68 13.36
C ILE A 193 -5.80 6.64 12.69
N ARG A 194 -5.49 5.49 12.08
CA ARG A 194 -4.28 5.27 11.28
C ARG A 194 -4.62 4.71 9.90
N PHE A 195 -4.04 5.31 8.86
CA PHE A 195 -4.09 4.85 7.49
C PHE A 195 -2.78 4.17 7.12
N HIS A 196 -2.84 2.91 6.72
CA HIS A 196 -1.69 2.08 6.40
C HIS A 196 -1.88 1.45 5.02
N PHE A 197 -1.15 1.95 4.03
CA PHE A 197 -1.21 1.47 2.65
C PHE A 197 0.10 1.76 1.92
N ARG A 198 0.29 1.13 0.75
CA ARG A 198 1.37 1.48 -0.18
C ARG A 198 0.86 2.38 -1.28
N PHE A 199 1.68 3.33 -1.72
CA PHE A 199 1.39 4.08 -2.93
C PHE A 199 1.54 3.18 -4.16
N VAL A 200 0.68 3.36 -5.15
CA VAL A 200 0.64 2.56 -6.37
C VAL A 200 0.95 3.43 -7.58
N TYR A 201 1.94 3.04 -8.36
CA TYR A 201 2.43 3.78 -9.52
C TYR A 201 2.20 3.00 -10.80
N LEU A 202 1.93 3.71 -11.90
CA LEU A 202 1.80 3.09 -13.21
C LEU A 202 3.19 2.76 -13.79
N ASN A 203 3.20 1.79 -14.71
CA ASN A 203 4.43 1.22 -15.23
C ASN A 203 5.11 2.13 -16.26
#